data_AF-A0A814XQ83-F1
#
_entry.id   AF-A0A814XQ83-F1
#
_cell.length_a   1.000
_cell.length_b   1.000
_cell.length_c   1.000
_cell.angle_alpha   90.00
_cell.angle_beta   90.00
_cell.angle_gamma   90.00
#
_symmetry.space_group_name_H-M   'P 1'
#
loop_
_entity.id
_entity.type
_entity.pdbx_description
1 polymer ?
#
loop_
_entity_poly.entity_id
_entity_poly.type
_entity_poly.pdbx_seq_one_letter_code
_entity_poly.pdbx_strand_id
1 'polypeptide(L)'
;MIHAFCRASKINQALNLLNQYEQTNNKYPPMYITLLSAYARLQNINKVIQIRDLIEEYFPNNVHYISSTTILLANTHAFLDNMNEARRLRTIATEKNKLSGISWTETNDGRIHEFIAHDKRHERTEDIYEELKHISDKLNKDGLISDQRWITSDHNSSELNDPLNSDSECLAFSYQLLLR
;
A
#
# COMPACT_ATOMS: atom_id res chain seq x y z
N MET A 1 15.94 -4.92 11.05
CA MET A 1 15.66 -5.30 12.46
C MET A 1 14.37 -4.68 13.01
N ILE A 2 14.18 -3.35 12.91
CA ILE A 2 12.92 -2.66 13.30
C ILE A 2 11.67 -3.30 12.68
N HIS A 3 11.67 -3.53 11.35
CA HIS A 3 10.56 -4.20 10.66
C HIS A 3 10.21 -5.57 11.24
N ALA A 4 11.21 -6.38 11.63
CA ALA A 4 10.98 -7.68 12.23
C ALA A 4 10.30 -7.58 13.60
N PHE A 5 10.73 -6.65 14.45
CA PHE A 5 10.06 -6.40 15.74
C PHE A 5 8.64 -5.89 15.57
N CYS A 6 8.40 -5.00 14.60
CA CYS A 6 7.06 -4.55 14.24
C CYS A 6 6.16 -5.71 13.79
N ARG A 7 6.68 -6.63 12.97
CA ARG A 7 5.92 -7.83 12.52
C ARG A 7 5.59 -8.76 13.69
N ALA A 8 6.48 -8.86 14.68
CA ALA A 8 6.27 -9.64 15.91
C ALA A 8 5.48 -8.90 17.01
N SER A 9 4.91 -7.72 16.73
CA SER A 9 4.20 -6.86 17.70
C SER A 9 5.06 -6.42 18.90
N LYS A 10 6.39 -6.50 18.80
CA LYS A 10 7.34 -6.06 19.84
C LYS A 10 7.68 -4.58 19.67
N ILE A 11 6.66 -3.71 19.73
CA ILE A 11 6.79 -2.29 19.37
C ILE A 11 7.80 -1.54 20.23
N ASN A 12 7.88 -1.84 21.53
CA ASN A 12 8.86 -1.20 22.43
C ASN A 12 10.31 -1.49 22.00
N GLN A 13 10.58 -2.71 21.50
CA GLN A 13 11.91 -3.07 21.00
C GLN A 13 12.22 -2.34 19.70
N ALA A 14 11.23 -2.19 18.82
CA ALA A 14 11.35 -1.40 17.60
C ALA A 14 11.65 0.08 17.90
N LEU A 15 10.96 0.68 18.88
CA LEU A 15 11.19 2.06 19.31
C LEU A 15 12.57 2.27 19.93
N ASN A 16 13.01 1.34 20.79
CA ASN A 16 14.35 1.42 21.38
C ASN A 16 15.45 1.41 20.30
N LEU A 17 15.30 0.57 19.28
CA LEU A 17 16.22 0.55 18.15
C LEU A 17 16.18 1.84 17.32
N LEU A 18 14.99 2.41 17.08
CA LEU A 18 14.88 3.70 16.39
C LEU A 18 15.62 4.78 17.18
N ASN A 19 15.39 4.88 18.49
CA ASN A 19 16.04 5.86 19.35
C ASN A 19 17.56 5.70 19.34
N GLN A 20 18.08 4.47 19.39
CA GLN A 20 19.52 4.20 19.29
C GLN A 20 20.07 4.60 17.93
N TYR A 21 19.36 4.29 16.84
CA TYR A 21 19.79 4.68 15.49
C TYR A 21 19.90 6.20 15.35
N GLU A 22 18.94 6.95 15.87
CA GLU A 22 18.88 8.42 15.76
C GLU A 22 19.89 9.16 16.64
N GLN A 23 20.53 8.49 17.60
CA GLN A 23 21.62 9.09 18.38
C GLN A 23 22.87 9.36 17.53
N THR A 24 23.08 8.56 16.47
CA THR A 24 24.29 8.63 15.64
C THR A 24 23.99 8.84 14.16
N ASN A 25 22.72 8.83 13.75
CA ASN A 25 22.31 8.92 12.36
C ASN A 25 21.16 9.91 12.19
N ASN A 26 21.04 10.46 10.98
CA ASN A 26 19.90 11.27 10.62
C ASN A 26 18.61 10.44 10.61
N LYS A 27 17.49 11.09 10.97
CA LYS A 27 16.16 10.49 10.90
C LYS A 27 15.89 9.96 9.49
N TYR A 28 15.23 8.81 9.40
CA TYR A 28 15.00 8.11 8.14
C TYR A 28 13.51 7.75 7.98
N PRO A 29 12.78 8.33 7.01
CA PRO A 29 11.32 8.18 6.91
C PRO A 29 10.81 6.73 6.89
N PRO A 30 11.46 5.77 6.19
CA PRO A 30 11.00 4.38 6.19
C PRO A 30 10.92 3.71 7.57
N MET A 31 11.71 4.14 8.56
CA MET A 31 11.62 3.61 9.92
C MET A 31 10.31 4.06 10.61
N TYR A 32 9.92 5.31 10.42
CA TYR A 32 8.67 5.87 10.94
C TYR A 32 7.46 5.21 10.26
N ILE A 33 7.50 5.06 8.93
CA ILE A 33 6.44 4.36 8.19
C ILE A 33 6.27 2.92 8.67
N THR A 34 7.39 2.22 8.92
CA THR A 34 7.36 0.86 9.47
C THR A 34 6.67 0.79 10.84
N LEU A 35 6.91 1.76 11.71
CA LEU A 35 6.23 1.86 13.01
C LEU A 35 4.75 2.24 12.85
N LEU A 36 4.44 3.19 11.97
CA LEU A 36 3.07 3.61 11.68
C LEU A 36 2.23 2.43 11.18
N SER A 37 2.73 1.65 10.22
CA SER A 37 2.08 0.41 9.74
C SER A 37 1.90 -0.63 10.84
N ALA A 38 2.81 -0.68 11.82
CA ALA A 38 2.68 -1.57 12.97
C ALA A 38 1.56 -1.10 13.91
N TYR A 39 1.49 0.19 14.22
CA TYR A 39 0.42 0.76 15.04
C TYR A 39 -0.94 0.70 14.36
N ALA A 40 -1.01 0.88 13.04
CA ALA A 40 -2.23 0.71 12.25
C ALA A 40 -2.78 -0.72 12.37
N ARG A 41 -1.92 -1.75 12.25
CA ARG A 41 -2.30 -3.15 12.48
C ARG A 41 -2.78 -3.43 13.90
N LEU A 42 -2.25 -2.70 14.88
CA LEU A 42 -2.67 -2.77 16.28
C LEU A 42 -3.86 -1.85 16.60
N GLN A 43 -4.42 -1.19 15.59
CA GLN A 43 -5.56 -0.26 15.70
C GLN A 43 -5.32 0.89 16.69
N ASN A 44 -4.05 1.23 16.93
CA ASN A 44 -3.69 2.34 17.82
C ASN A 44 -3.67 3.64 17.03
N ILE A 45 -4.87 4.16 16.75
CA ILE A 45 -5.06 5.34 15.90
C ILE A 45 -4.30 6.57 16.39
N ASN A 46 -4.23 6.78 17.72
CA ASN A 46 -3.51 7.91 18.30
C ASN A 46 -2.02 7.87 17.96
N LYS A 47 -1.42 6.68 17.95
CA LYS A 47 0.00 6.52 17.55
C LYS A 47 0.20 6.64 16.04
N VAL A 48 -0.78 6.20 15.24
CA VAL A 48 -0.74 6.40 13.78
C VAL A 48 -0.76 7.90 13.45
N ILE A 49 -1.66 8.67 14.06
CA ILE A 49 -1.72 10.13 13.92
C ILE A 49 -0.41 10.77 14.35
N GLN A 50 0.07 10.43 15.55
CA GLN A 50 1.33 10.97 16.08
C GLN A 50 2.50 10.76 15.11
N ILE A 51 2.67 9.54 14.57
CA ILE A 51 3.78 9.26 13.66
C ILE A 51 3.60 9.95 12.31
N ARG A 52 2.36 10.06 11.80
CA ARG A 52 2.07 10.79 10.57
C ARG A 52 2.51 12.25 10.72
N ASP A 53 2.11 12.88 11.82
CA ASP A 53 2.45 14.28 12.09
C ASP A 53 3.97 14.47 12.25
N LEU A 54 4.68 13.54 12.88
CA LEU A 54 6.15 13.54 12.93
C LEU A 54 6.80 13.42 11.54
N ILE A 55 6.23 12.63 10.62
CA ILE A 55 6.75 12.52 9.25
C ILE A 55 6.56 13.85 8.50
N GLU A 56 5.43 14.52 8.70
CA GLU A 56 5.19 15.84 8.11
C GLU A 56 6.11 16.92 8.70
N GLU A 57 6.38 16.87 10.01
CA GLU A 57 7.31 17.77 10.71
C GLU A 57 8.77 17.55 10.29
N TYR A 58 9.25 16.31 10.32
CA TYR A 58 10.66 15.99 10.07
C TYR A 58 11.02 15.95 8.59
N PHE A 59 10.05 15.66 7.72
CA PHE A 59 10.26 15.45 6.30
C PHE A 59 9.26 16.23 5.44
N PRO A 60 9.10 17.57 5.63
CA PRO A 60 8.04 18.36 5.00
C PRO A 60 8.11 18.35 3.47
N ASN A 61 9.31 18.19 2.89
CA ASN A 61 9.51 18.14 1.45
C ASN A 61 9.31 16.73 0.85
N ASN A 62 9.11 15.70 1.67
CA ASN A 62 8.89 14.33 1.21
C ASN A 62 7.39 14.05 1.02
N VAL A 63 6.79 14.75 0.08
CA VAL A 63 5.34 14.71 -0.19
C VAL A 63 4.83 13.28 -0.42
N HIS A 64 5.63 12.42 -1.04
CA HIS A 64 5.31 11.00 -1.24
C HIS A 64 5.09 10.24 0.08
N TYR A 65 5.94 10.44 1.08
CA TYR A 65 5.81 9.79 2.38
C TYR A 65 4.64 10.37 3.18
N ILE A 66 4.41 11.69 3.09
CA ILE A 66 3.26 12.34 3.73
C ILE A 66 1.94 11.83 3.14
N SER A 67 1.84 11.74 1.81
CA SER A 67 0.66 11.19 1.13
C SER A 67 0.45 9.71 1.49
N SER A 68 1.50 8.89 1.43
CA SER A 68 1.41 7.45 1.75
C SER A 68 0.96 7.19 3.19
N THR A 69 1.47 7.96 4.15
CA THR A 69 1.11 7.82 5.57
C THR A 69 -0.29 8.37 5.87
N THR A 70 -0.73 9.38 5.13
CA THR A 70 -2.11 9.89 5.19
C THR A 70 -3.11 8.86 4.66
N ILE A 71 -2.79 8.15 3.56
CA ILE A 71 -3.60 7.02 3.08
C ILE A 71 -3.68 5.90 4.11
N LEU A 72 -2.56 5.58 4.76
CA LEU A 72 -2.54 4.53 5.78
C LEU A 72 -3.37 4.91 7.02
N LEU A 73 -3.35 6.19 7.42
CA LEU A 73 -4.26 6.72 8.43
C LEU A 73 -5.73 6.63 7.98
N ALA A 74 -6.03 6.99 6.73
CA ALA A 74 -7.38 6.87 6.17
C ALA A 74 -7.89 5.41 6.20
N ASN A 75 -7.02 4.46 5.86
CA ASN A 75 -7.35 3.03 5.93
C ASN A 75 -7.58 2.56 7.36
N THR A 76 -6.80 3.08 8.32
CA THR A 76 -7.02 2.80 9.75
C THR A 76 -8.39 3.33 10.21
N HIS A 77 -8.80 4.52 9.76
CA HIS A 77 -10.14 5.06 10.04
C HIS A 77 -11.24 4.20 9.41
N ALA A 78 -11.09 3.78 8.15
CA ALA A 78 -12.06 2.93 7.47
C ALA A 78 -12.21 1.58 8.18
N PHE A 79 -11.10 0.98 8.62
CA PHE A 79 -11.11 -0.25 9.41
C PHE A 79 -11.86 -0.12 10.75
N LEU A 80 -11.87 1.08 11.32
CA LEU A 80 -12.60 1.43 12.55
C LEU A 80 -14.01 1.98 12.26
N ASP A 81 -14.58 1.69 11.09
CA ASP A 81 -15.89 2.14 10.61
C ASP A 81 -16.07 3.68 10.54
N ASN A 82 -14.98 4.45 10.59
CA ASN A 82 -15.01 5.90 10.46
C ASN A 82 -14.82 6.34 8.99
N MET A 83 -15.82 6.01 8.18
CA MET A 83 -15.82 6.22 6.74
C MET A 83 -15.73 7.69 6.30
N ASN A 84 -16.32 8.59 7.08
CA ASN A 84 -16.28 10.03 6.78
C ASN A 84 -14.86 10.58 6.85
N GLU A 85 -14.12 10.22 7.90
CA GLU A 85 -12.74 10.67 8.09
C GLU A 85 -11.79 10.00 7.11
N ALA A 86 -12.00 8.71 6.80
CA ALA A 86 -11.27 8.02 5.76
C ALA A 86 -11.38 8.73 4.40
N ARG A 87 -12.60 9.12 4.00
CA ARG A 87 -12.81 9.85 2.74
C ARG A 87 -12.12 11.22 2.75
N ARG A 88 -12.25 11.98 3.84
CA ARG A 88 -11.60 13.29 4.00
C ARG A 88 -10.07 13.20 3.84
N LEU A 89 -9.45 12.22 4.51
CA LEU A 89 -8.00 12.00 4.46
C LEU A 89 -7.53 11.54 3.07
N ARG A 90 -8.31 10.73 2.36
CA ARG A 90 -7.99 10.34 0.97
C ARG A 90 -7.98 11.54 0.05
N THR A 91 -8.95 12.45 0.15
CA THR A 91 -8.97 13.71 -0.61
C THR A 91 -7.71 14.55 -0.36
N ILE A 92 -7.31 14.69 0.91
CA ILE A 92 -6.07 15.41 1.28
C ILE A 92 -4.83 14.74 0.67
N ALA A 93 -4.81 13.40 0.65
CA ALA A 93 -3.67 12.65 0.13
C ALA A 93 -3.54 12.71 -1.41
N THR A 94 -4.65 12.83 -2.14
CA THR A 94 -4.66 13.01 -3.61
C THR A 94 -4.33 14.44 -4.01
N GLU A 95 -4.77 15.46 -3.27
CA GLU A 95 -4.41 16.86 -3.49
C GLU A 95 -2.90 17.10 -3.40
N LYS A 96 -2.19 16.30 -2.60
CA LYS A 96 -0.73 16.36 -2.45
C LYS A 96 0.06 15.63 -3.58
N ASN A 97 -0.48 15.49 -4.80
CA ASN A 97 0.23 14.93 -5.98
C ASN A 97 0.93 13.59 -5.73
N LYS A 98 0.18 12.56 -5.34
CA LYS A 98 0.73 11.19 -5.31
C LYS A 98 1.09 10.76 -6.74
N LEU A 99 2.35 10.42 -6.99
CA LEU A 99 2.71 9.61 -8.15
C LEU A 99 2.12 8.22 -7.94
N SER A 100 1.29 7.75 -8.88
CA SER A 100 0.82 6.37 -8.89
C SER A 100 2.02 5.43 -8.90
N GLY A 101 1.97 4.34 -8.12
CA GLY A 101 3.00 3.31 -8.19
C GLY A 101 3.02 2.72 -9.60
N ILE A 102 4.17 2.80 -10.27
CA ILE A 102 4.37 2.23 -11.60
C ILE A 102 5.08 0.89 -11.42
N SER A 103 4.52 -0.14 -12.02
CA SER A 103 5.20 -1.42 -12.22
C SER A 103 5.46 -1.60 -13.70
N TRP A 104 6.50 -2.34 -14.05
CA TRP A 104 6.86 -2.56 -15.44
C TRP A 104 7.35 -3.99 -15.67
N THR A 105 7.28 -4.43 -16.91
CA THR A 105 7.81 -5.72 -17.37
C THR A 105 8.46 -5.56 -18.74
N GLU A 106 9.40 -6.44 -19.06
CA GLU A 106 10.15 -6.46 -20.31
C GLU A 106 9.83 -7.73 -21.08
N THR A 107 9.43 -7.58 -22.35
CA THR A 107 9.13 -8.70 -23.24
C THR A 107 10.40 -9.25 -23.88
N ASN A 108 10.33 -10.47 -24.46
CA ASN A 108 11.49 -11.12 -25.09
C ASN A 108 12.10 -10.33 -26.25
N ASP A 109 11.34 -9.44 -26.90
CA ASP A 109 11.84 -8.52 -27.94
C ASP A 109 12.40 -7.20 -27.36
N GLY A 110 12.53 -7.09 -26.04
CA GLY A 110 13.15 -5.96 -25.33
C GLY A 110 12.22 -4.76 -25.13
N ARG A 111 10.90 -4.90 -25.33
CA ARG A 111 9.95 -3.80 -25.10
C ARG A 111 9.58 -3.73 -23.63
N ILE A 112 9.59 -2.51 -23.10
CA ILE A 112 9.16 -2.22 -21.73
C ILE A 112 7.69 -1.82 -21.74
N HIS A 113 6.90 -2.46 -20.90
CA HIS A 113 5.48 -2.17 -20.70
C HIS A 113 5.27 -1.70 -19.26
N GLU A 114 4.74 -0.49 -19.09
CA GLU A 114 4.48 0.12 -17.78
C GLU A 114 2.99 0.08 -17.45
N PHE A 115 2.69 -0.13 -16.18
CA PHE A 115 1.34 -0.23 -15.64
C PHE A 115 1.20 0.66 -14.41
N ILE A 116 0.04 1.31 -14.29
CA ILE A 116 -0.43 1.93 -13.05
C ILE A 116 -1.60 1.13 -12.47
N ALA A 117 -2.01 1.39 -11.23
CA ALA A 117 -3.20 0.75 -10.69
C ALA A 117 -4.44 1.09 -11.54
N HIS A 118 -5.27 0.09 -11.85
CA HIS A 118 -6.46 0.16 -12.69
C HIS A 118 -6.17 0.63 -14.12
N ASP A 119 -4.96 0.42 -14.64
CA ASP A 119 -4.59 0.83 -15.99
C ASP A 119 -5.45 0.12 -17.04
N LYS A 120 -5.91 0.89 -18.03
CA LYS A 120 -6.69 0.43 -19.18
C LYS A 120 -6.14 0.96 -20.50
N ARG A 121 -4.93 1.50 -20.50
CA ARG A 121 -4.29 2.11 -21.67
C ARG A 121 -3.58 1.09 -22.56
N HIS A 122 -3.38 -0.14 -22.07
CA HIS A 122 -2.66 -1.18 -22.79
C HIS A 122 -3.50 -1.74 -23.95
N GLU A 123 -2.88 -2.04 -25.10
CA GLU A 123 -3.58 -2.59 -26.28
C GLU A 123 -4.21 -3.97 -26.03
N ARG A 124 -3.66 -4.73 -25.08
CA ARG A 124 -4.16 -6.04 -24.63
C ARG A 124 -4.87 -5.98 -23.27
N THR A 125 -5.51 -4.87 -22.95
CA THR A 125 -6.13 -4.66 -21.62
C THR A 125 -7.12 -5.79 -21.30
N GLU A 126 -8.00 -6.16 -22.23
CA GLU A 126 -8.99 -7.22 -22.02
C GLU A 126 -8.32 -8.55 -21.63
N ASP A 127 -7.34 -9.00 -22.42
CA ASP A 127 -6.59 -10.25 -22.15
C ASP A 127 -5.88 -10.22 -20.78
N ILE A 128 -5.28 -9.08 -20.41
CA ILE A 128 -4.56 -8.93 -19.14
C ILE A 128 -5.51 -9.10 -17.96
N TYR A 129 -6.70 -8.49 -18.03
CA TYR A 129 -7.69 -8.60 -16.96
C TYR A 129 -8.34 -9.99 -16.92
N GLU A 130 -8.50 -10.67 -18.05
CA GLU A 130 -8.91 -12.08 -18.08
C GLU A 130 -7.88 -13.00 -17.41
N GLU A 131 -6.59 -12.82 -17.70
CA GLU A 131 -5.52 -13.59 -17.05
C GLU A 131 -5.45 -13.27 -15.53
N LEU A 132 -5.57 -11.99 -15.16
CA LEU A 132 -5.64 -11.56 -13.76
C LEU A 132 -6.76 -12.28 -13.00
N LYS A 133 -7.95 -12.33 -13.61
CA LYS A 133 -9.12 -13.04 -13.05
C LYS A 133 -8.86 -14.55 -12.94
N HIS A 134 -8.25 -15.16 -13.95
CA HIS A 134 -7.92 -16.58 -13.92
C HIS A 134 -6.94 -16.92 -12.78
N ILE A 135 -5.92 -16.09 -12.55
CA ILE A 135 -4.99 -16.25 -11.43
C ILE A 135 -5.73 -16.08 -10.10
N SER A 136 -6.57 -15.05 -9.99
CA SER A 136 -7.38 -14.79 -8.79
C SER A 136 -8.29 -15.96 -8.44
N ASP A 137 -9.01 -16.52 -9.41
CA ASP A 137 -9.89 -17.68 -9.23
C ASP A 137 -9.10 -18.91 -8.75
N LYS A 138 -7.86 -19.09 -9.22
CA LYS A 138 -6.98 -20.18 -8.77
C LYS A 138 -6.53 -19.98 -7.33
N LEU A 139 -6.09 -18.77 -6.97
CA LEU A 139 -5.69 -18.43 -5.61
C LEU A 139 -6.84 -18.60 -4.61
N ASN A 140 -8.05 -18.22 -5.01
CA ASN A 140 -9.27 -18.45 -4.23
C ASN A 140 -9.54 -19.95 -4.00
N LYS A 141 -9.39 -20.79 -5.03
CA LYS A 141 -9.55 -22.26 -4.90
C LYS A 141 -8.50 -22.87 -3.96
N ASP A 142 -7.29 -22.31 -3.94
CA ASP A 142 -6.21 -22.74 -3.06
C ASP A 142 -6.35 -22.20 -1.62
N GLY A 143 -7.42 -21.44 -1.34
CA GLY A 143 -7.76 -20.95 -0.01
C GLY A 143 -7.05 -19.65 0.39
N LEU A 144 -6.47 -18.91 -0.56
CA LEU A 144 -5.96 -17.57 -0.30
C LEU A 144 -7.15 -16.60 -0.17
N ILE A 145 -7.24 -15.94 0.98
CA ILE A 145 -8.29 -14.95 1.27
C ILE A 145 -7.66 -13.56 1.25
N SER A 146 -8.28 -12.63 0.52
CA SER A 146 -7.87 -11.23 0.48
C SER A 146 -7.94 -10.60 1.87
N ASP A 147 -6.90 -9.89 2.28
CA ASP A 147 -6.90 -9.18 3.57
C ASP A 147 -7.77 -7.92 3.46
N GLN A 148 -9.06 -8.08 3.71
CA GLN A 148 -10.06 -7.02 3.57
C GLN A 148 -9.84 -5.82 4.50
N ARG A 149 -8.93 -5.93 5.48
CA ARG A 149 -8.60 -4.84 6.42
C ARG A 149 -8.00 -3.62 5.72
N TRP A 150 -7.49 -3.78 4.50
CA TRP A 150 -6.82 -2.73 3.73
C TRP A 150 -7.53 -2.38 2.42
N ILE A 151 -8.64 -3.06 2.10
CA ILE A 151 -9.40 -2.81 0.89
C ILE A 151 -10.21 -1.54 1.10
N THR A 152 -9.92 -0.51 0.29
CA THR A 152 -10.61 0.76 0.35
C THR A 152 -12.02 0.59 -0.21
N SER A 153 -13.04 0.73 0.63
CA SER A 153 -14.47 0.58 0.30
C SER A 153 -15.05 1.71 -0.57
N ASP A 154 -14.26 2.28 -1.49
CA ASP A 154 -14.76 3.05 -2.63
C ASP A 154 -15.07 2.12 -3.84
N HIS A 155 -14.79 0.82 -3.70
CA HIS A 155 -15.05 -0.22 -4.69
C HIS A 155 -16.37 -0.94 -4.41
N ASN A 156 -17.15 -1.18 -5.46
CA ASN A 156 -18.40 -1.94 -5.39
C ASN A 156 -18.16 -3.31 -4.75
N SER A 157 -19.14 -3.78 -3.96
CA SER A 157 -19.06 -4.99 -3.14
C SER A 157 -18.62 -6.30 -3.82
N SER A 158 -18.60 -6.36 -5.15
CA SER A 158 -18.09 -7.49 -5.94
C SER A 158 -16.56 -7.58 -6.01
N GLU A 159 -15.83 -6.48 -5.82
CA GLU A 159 -14.34 -6.44 -5.85
C GLU A 159 -13.72 -6.74 -4.48
N LEU A 160 -14.52 -6.79 -3.40
CA LEU A 160 -14.04 -7.03 -2.04
C LEU A 160 -13.43 -8.43 -1.85
N ASN A 161 -13.81 -9.40 -2.68
CA ASN A 161 -13.38 -10.79 -2.55
C ASN A 161 -12.24 -11.17 -3.53
N ASP A 162 -11.72 -10.21 -4.29
CA ASP A 162 -10.61 -10.49 -5.20
C ASP A 162 -9.28 -10.51 -4.43
N PRO A 163 -8.55 -11.64 -4.35
CA PRO A 163 -7.20 -11.69 -3.80
C PRO A 163 -6.20 -10.87 -4.62
N LEU A 164 -6.50 -10.57 -5.88
CA LEU A 164 -5.68 -9.73 -6.75
C LEU A 164 -6.48 -8.49 -7.13
N ASN A 165 -6.20 -7.36 -6.47
CA ASN A 165 -6.69 -6.09 -6.96
C ASN A 165 -5.99 -5.73 -8.29
N SER A 166 -6.57 -4.85 -9.09
CA SER A 166 -5.95 -4.35 -10.33
C SER A 166 -4.79 -3.38 -10.08
N ASP A 167 -3.96 -3.66 -9.07
CA ASP A 167 -2.74 -2.94 -8.77
C ASP A 167 -1.72 -3.12 -9.90
N SER A 168 -0.83 -2.13 -10.08
CA SER A 168 0.12 -2.11 -11.18
C SER A 168 1.01 -3.36 -11.22
N GLU A 169 1.39 -3.87 -10.05
CA GLU A 169 2.22 -5.07 -9.88
C GLU A 169 1.50 -6.32 -10.43
N CYS A 170 0.19 -6.43 -10.12
CA CYS A 170 -0.63 -7.55 -10.57
C CYS A 170 -0.89 -7.50 -12.07
N LEU A 171 -1.10 -6.30 -12.64
CA LEU A 171 -1.25 -6.11 -14.08
C LEU A 171 0.04 -6.46 -14.83
N ALA A 172 1.20 -5.98 -14.36
CA ALA A 172 2.50 -6.30 -14.95
C ALA A 172 2.79 -7.80 -14.90
N PHE A 173 2.50 -8.45 -13.77
CA PHE A 173 2.67 -9.90 -13.61
C PHE A 173 1.72 -10.70 -14.53
N SER A 174 0.45 -10.31 -14.60
CA SER A 174 -0.54 -10.97 -15.45
C SER A 174 -0.17 -10.85 -16.93
N TYR A 175 0.28 -9.67 -17.37
CA TYR A 175 0.78 -9.49 -18.73
C TYR A 175 1.99 -10.38 -19.02
N GLN A 176 2.92 -10.50 -18.08
CA GLN A 176 4.09 -11.39 -18.25
C GLN A 176 3.69 -12.87 -18.36
N LEU A 177 2.66 -13.31 -17.64
CA LEU A 177 2.13 -14.67 -17.73
C LEU A 177 1.37 -14.92 -19.04
N LEU A 178 0.59 -13.94 -19.49
CA LEU A 178 -0.12 -13.97 -20.77
C LEU A 178 0.82 -14.13 -21.98
N LEU A 179 2.09 -13.70 -21.85
CA LEU A 179 3.11 -13.82 -22.88
C LEU A 179 3.88 -15.15 -22.87
N ARG A 180 3.58 -16.07 -21.93
CA ARG A 180 4.26 -17.38 -21.82
C ARG A 180 3.66 -18.45 -22.71
#